data_AF-A0A946JUA1-F1
#
_entry.id   AF-A0A946JUA1-F1
#
_cell.length_a   1.000
_cell.length_b   1.000
_cell.length_c   1.000
_cell.angle_alpha   90.00
_cell.angle_beta   90.00
_cell.angle_gamma   90.00
#
_symmetry.space_group_name_H-M   'P 1'
#
loop_
_entity.id
_entity.type
_entity.pdbx_description
1 polymer ?
#
loop_
_entity_poly.entity_id
_entity_poly.type
_entity_poly.pdbx_seq_one_letter_code
_entity_poly.pdbx_strand_id
1 'polypeptide(L)'
;MIKLIQFRYLLLLFIFSCVEHKYHIVVSPDGGYSFEYKGHGDRQDLTDADVPLPEGLGWLIHSTLSEDAESYDYTALKIFDVNEPLPASFYIGDSIYLPSLLSHPIEVKYSNWFLKETYTLDGRFKSREVSNKYPMVESMIIDSENPTDGWASQVFDYLFTETLGRTPLEFNQQGMVAIELNRWLHEDIATLPDSVIIDNFDELKDRGLDIIMQPVPPIHYELMDSLFKQLEDEVRITIDLMDDDFEFSITLPGELVSTNADTTRGDTLFWYYSVKDFLSDDFILSAKSEQSYPSRIKGMVLLLLALLLGLFIWRRNS
;
A
#
# COMPACT_ATOMS: atom_id res chain seq x y z
N MET A 1 39.67 14.82 8.36
CA MET A 1 38.81 15.90 8.91
C MET A 1 38.08 16.73 7.82
N ILE A 2 37.90 16.17 6.62
CA ILE A 2 37.08 16.74 5.52
C ILE A 2 35.94 15.77 5.11
N LYS A 3 35.91 14.53 5.63
CA LYS A 3 34.91 13.50 5.27
C LYS A 3 33.61 13.52 6.10
N LEU A 4 33.60 14.12 7.29
CA LEU A 4 32.38 14.21 8.13
C LEU A 4 31.40 15.29 7.66
N ILE A 5 31.87 16.23 6.83
CA ILE A 5 31.05 17.31 6.28
C ILE A 5 30.22 16.80 5.09
N GLN A 6 30.72 15.84 4.31
CA GLN A 6 29.97 15.29 3.17
C GLN A 6 28.79 14.39 3.58
N PHE A 7 28.87 13.67 4.71
CA PHE A 7 27.74 12.89 5.21
C PHE A 7 26.59 13.77 5.72
N ARG A 8 26.91 14.92 6.33
CA ARG A 8 25.89 15.94 6.69
C ARG A 8 25.22 16.58 5.47
N TYR A 9 25.93 16.70 4.34
CA TYR A 9 25.34 17.21 3.10
C TYR A 9 24.54 16.15 2.32
N LEU A 10 24.83 14.86 2.53
CA LEU A 10 23.99 13.77 2.01
C LEU A 10 22.67 13.66 2.80
N LEU A 11 22.72 13.82 4.12
CA LEU A 11 21.52 13.86 4.98
C LEU A 11 20.65 15.12 4.76
N LEU A 12 21.24 16.22 4.26
CA LEU A 12 20.53 17.45 3.88
C LEU A 12 19.87 17.37 2.49
N LEU A 13 20.19 16.36 1.67
CA LEU A 13 19.54 16.11 0.38
C LEU A 13 18.23 15.33 0.53
N PHE A 14 18.04 14.57 1.62
CA PHE A 14 16.80 13.86 1.93
C PHE A 14 15.65 14.77 2.43
N ILE A 15 15.88 16.07 2.59
CA ILE A 15 14.83 17.02 3.05
C ILE A 15 14.08 17.66 1.86
N PHE A 16 14.29 17.17 0.63
CA PHE A 16 13.63 17.68 -0.58
C PHE A 16 13.01 16.58 -1.46
N SER A 17 13.05 15.32 -1.05
CA SER A 17 12.42 14.18 -1.75
C SER A 17 11.17 13.75 -0.98
N CYS A 18 10.25 14.68 -0.72
CA CYS A 18 8.95 14.30 -0.21
C CYS A 18 8.01 14.20 -1.41
N VAL A 19 7.51 13.00 -1.67
CA VAL A 19 6.45 12.81 -2.66
C VAL A 19 5.09 12.90 -1.96
N GLU A 20 4.22 13.73 -2.52
CA GLU A 20 2.84 13.83 -2.08
C GLU A 20 1.93 13.04 -3.03
N HIS A 21 1.22 12.06 -2.48
CA HIS A 21 0.21 11.29 -3.20
C HIS A 21 -1.20 11.68 -2.75
N LYS A 22 -2.06 12.07 -3.69
CA LYS A 22 -3.44 12.44 -3.42
C LYS A 22 -4.40 11.58 -4.23
N TYR A 23 -5.29 10.88 -3.52
CA TYR A 23 -6.38 10.12 -4.10
C TYR A 23 -7.69 10.84 -3.84
N HIS A 24 -8.50 11.02 -4.87
CA HIS A 24 -9.79 11.67 -4.76
C HIS A 24 -10.87 10.89 -5.51
N ILE A 25 -11.92 10.49 -4.79
CA ILE A 25 -13.10 9.82 -5.34
C ILE A 25 -14.31 10.74 -5.25
N VAL A 26 -15.05 10.86 -6.35
CA VAL A 26 -16.37 11.51 -6.34
C VAL A 26 -17.42 10.50 -6.76
N VAL A 27 -18.29 10.13 -5.82
CA VAL A 27 -19.37 9.17 -6.06
C VAL A 27 -20.61 9.90 -6.57
N SER A 28 -21.11 9.48 -7.72
CA SER A 28 -22.32 10.01 -8.32
C SER A 28 -23.57 9.42 -7.64
N PRO A 29 -24.72 10.13 -7.65
CA PRO A 29 -25.97 9.62 -7.05
C PRO A 29 -26.52 8.32 -7.67
N ASP A 30 -26.07 7.94 -8.86
CA ASP A 30 -26.39 6.67 -9.52
C ASP A 30 -25.45 5.52 -9.13
N GLY A 31 -24.41 5.81 -8.33
CA GLY A 31 -23.46 4.83 -7.81
C GLY A 31 -22.19 4.66 -8.64
N GLY A 32 -22.10 5.28 -9.83
CA GLY A 32 -20.83 5.38 -10.57
C GLY A 32 -19.89 6.35 -9.87
N TYR A 33 -18.60 6.33 -10.18
CA TYR A 33 -17.66 7.24 -9.53
C TYR A 33 -16.49 7.64 -10.44
N SER A 34 -15.94 8.83 -10.20
CA SER A 34 -14.65 9.22 -10.76
C SER A 34 -13.57 9.02 -9.72
N PHE A 35 -12.41 8.55 -10.16
CA PHE A 35 -11.20 8.46 -9.36
C PHE A 35 -10.13 9.33 -10.01
N GLU A 36 -9.54 10.21 -9.21
CA GLU A 36 -8.41 11.05 -9.56
C GLU A 36 -7.23 10.72 -8.65
N TYR A 37 -6.07 10.49 -9.25
CA TYR A 37 -4.79 10.40 -8.57
C TYR A 37 -3.95 11.62 -8.93
N LYS A 38 -3.25 12.20 -7.96
CA LYS A 38 -2.24 13.23 -8.15
C LYS A 38 -0.97 12.86 -7.40
N GLY A 39 0.18 12.92 -8.08
CA GLY A 39 1.50 12.84 -7.48
C GLY A 39 2.24 14.17 -7.67
N HIS A 40 2.96 14.62 -6.64
CA HIS A 40 3.85 15.77 -6.70
C HIS A 40 5.18 15.44 -6.02
N GLY A 41 6.31 15.75 -6.64
CA GLY A 41 7.63 15.41 -6.10
C GLY A 41 8.73 15.45 -7.15
N ASP A 42 9.92 14.97 -6.82
CA ASP A 42 10.96 14.79 -7.83
C ASP A 42 10.60 13.60 -8.74
N ARG A 43 11.24 13.58 -9.92
CA ARG A 43 10.91 12.58 -10.93
C ARG A 43 11.32 11.17 -10.52
N GLN A 44 12.45 11.00 -9.82
CA GLN A 44 13.00 9.67 -9.59
C GLN A 44 12.12 8.92 -8.60
N ASP A 45 11.69 9.61 -7.56
CA ASP A 45 10.81 9.13 -6.50
C ASP A 45 9.38 8.89 -7.06
N LEU A 46 8.79 9.90 -7.73
CA LEU A 46 7.47 9.77 -8.38
C LEU A 46 7.34 8.61 -9.39
N THR A 47 8.44 8.12 -9.96
CA THR A 47 8.42 7.12 -11.03
C THR A 47 9.02 5.78 -10.62
N ASP A 48 9.37 5.61 -9.35
CA ASP A 48 9.78 4.31 -8.86
C ASP A 48 8.57 3.37 -8.66
N ALA A 49 8.78 2.26 -7.96
CA ALA A 49 7.82 1.18 -7.86
C ALA A 49 7.07 1.12 -6.53
N ASP A 50 7.33 2.05 -5.62
CA ASP A 50 6.79 2.04 -4.28
C ASP A 50 5.28 2.40 -4.27
N VAL A 51 4.92 3.38 -5.11
CA VAL A 51 3.58 3.85 -5.45
C VAL A 51 3.48 3.98 -6.97
N PRO A 52 3.27 2.86 -7.69
CA PRO A 52 3.18 2.87 -9.15
C PRO A 52 2.12 3.87 -9.66
N LEU A 53 2.45 4.59 -10.73
CA LEU A 53 1.54 5.58 -11.32
C LEU A 53 0.40 4.89 -12.09
N PRO A 54 -0.87 5.35 -11.96
CA PRO A 54 -1.96 4.86 -12.79
C PRO A 54 -1.71 5.18 -14.27
N GLU A 55 -1.63 4.14 -15.09
CA GLU A 55 -1.37 4.26 -16.53
C GLU A 55 -2.20 3.27 -17.37
N GLY A 56 -2.11 3.40 -18.70
CA GLY A 56 -2.76 2.49 -19.64
C GLY A 56 -4.19 2.89 -20.04
N LEU A 57 -4.96 1.91 -20.53
CA LEU A 57 -6.23 2.17 -21.21
C LEU A 57 -7.33 2.65 -20.26
N GLY A 58 -7.95 3.79 -20.61
CA GLY A 58 -9.05 4.39 -19.86
C GLY A 58 -8.64 5.48 -18.88
N TRP A 59 -7.34 5.69 -18.65
CA TRP A 59 -6.83 6.80 -17.86
C TRP A 59 -6.64 8.05 -18.73
N LEU A 60 -7.14 9.18 -18.27
CA LEU A 60 -6.79 10.50 -18.78
C LEU A 60 -5.62 11.03 -17.96
N ILE A 61 -4.45 11.12 -18.58
CA ILE A 61 -3.20 11.46 -17.91
C ILE A 61 -2.76 12.88 -18.31
N HIS A 62 -2.38 13.68 -17.33
CA HIS A 62 -1.63 14.92 -17.49
C HIS A 62 -0.37 14.84 -16.65
N SER A 63 0.78 15.16 -17.24
CA SER A 63 2.06 15.02 -16.55
C SER A 63 3.07 16.05 -17.03
N THR A 64 3.87 16.58 -16.09
CA THR A 64 5.01 17.46 -16.38
C THR A 64 6.34 16.71 -16.36
N LEU A 65 6.37 15.37 -16.22
CA LEU A 65 7.58 14.54 -16.09
C LEU A 65 8.60 14.68 -17.24
N SER A 66 8.18 15.20 -18.39
CA SER A 66 9.04 15.49 -19.55
C SER A 66 9.61 16.90 -19.59
N GLU A 67 9.21 17.77 -18.67
CA GLU A 67 9.64 19.16 -18.58
C GLU A 67 11.01 19.27 -17.87
N ASP A 68 11.67 20.41 -18.02
CA ASP A 68 12.92 20.71 -17.30
C ASP A 68 12.56 21.49 -16.03
N ALA A 69 12.23 20.75 -14.97
CA ALA A 69 11.75 21.29 -13.70
C ALA A 69 12.45 20.64 -12.49
N GLU A 70 12.44 21.33 -11.35
CA GLU A 70 12.97 20.81 -10.08
C GLU A 70 11.98 19.89 -9.37
N SER A 71 10.68 20.00 -9.68
CA SER A 71 9.60 19.14 -9.17
C SER A 71 8.55 18.96 -10.28
N TYR A 72 7.81 17.86 -10.19
CA TYR A 72 6.94 17.35 -11.23
C TYR A 72 5.55 17.06 -10.67
N ASP A 73 4.56 17.16 -11.55
CA ASP A 73 3.18 16.82 -11.28
C ASP A 73 2.76 15.68 -12.20
N TYR A 74 2.02 14.73 -11.63
CA TYR A 74 1.34 13.68 -12.37
C TYR A 74 -0.13 13.67 -11.94
N THR A 75 -1.05 13.65 -12.90
CA THR A 75 -2.49 13.53 -12.65
C THR A 75 -3.06 12.47 -13.55
N ALA A 76 -3.79 11.52 -12.97
CA ALA A 76 -4.53 10.50 -13.71
C ALA A 76 -5.99 10.47 -13.26
N LEU A 77 -6.90 10.52 -14.23
CA LEU A 77 -8.35 10.50 -14.00
C LEU A 77 -8.99 9.34 -14.74
N LYS A 78 -9.90 8.61 -14.08
CA LYS A 78 -10.74 7.59 -14.73
C LYS A 78 -12.13 7.58 -14.12
N ILE A 79 -13.13 7.27 -14.95
CA ILE A 79 -14.52 7.07 -14.53
C ILE A 79 -14.78 5.56 -14.48
N PHE A 80 -15.39 5.12 -13.39
CA PHE A 80 -15.69 3.74 -13.07
C PHE A 80 -17.20 3.52 -13.05
N ASP A 81 -17.63 2.38 -13.55
CA ASP A 81 -19.01 1.95 -13.48
C ASP A 81 -19.43 1.62 -12.03
N VAL A 82 -20.74 1.50 -11.81
CA VAL A 82 -21.31 1.18 -10.49
C VAL A 82 -20.71 -0.11 -9.95
N ASN A 83 -20.12 -0.05 -8.75
CA ASN A 83 -19.45 -1.18 -8.08
C ASN A 83 -18.25 -1.77 -8.85
N GLU A 84 -17.72 -1.10 -9.87
CA GLU A 84 -16.45 -1.51 -10.49
C GLU A 84 -15.32 -1.35 -9.46
N PRO A 85 -14.45 -2.36 -9.26
CA PRO A 85 -13.36 -2.27 -8.29
C PRO A 85 -12.18 -1.47 -8.85
N LEU A 86 -11.47 -0.76 -7.97
CA LEU A 86 -10.15 -0.21 -8.28
C LEU A 86 -9.10 -1.33 -8.27
N PRO A 87 -8.05 -1.23 -9.10
CA PRO A 87 -6.94 -2.17 -9.02
C PRO A 87 -6.23 -2.00 -7.66
N ALA A 88 -5.82 -3.11 -7.06
CA ALA A 88 -5.15 -3.10 -5.75
C ALA A 88 -3.68 -2.64 -5.81
N SER A 89 -3.15 -2.42 -7.02
CA SER A 89 -1.88 -1.76 -7.33
C SER A 89 -1.98 -1.25 -8.76
N PHE A 90 -1.35 -0.13 -9.09
CA PHE A 90 -1.32 0.42 -10.44
C PHE A 90 -0.20 -0.13 -11.32
N TYR A 91 0.65 -1.03 -10.80
CA TYR A 91 1.75 -1.61 -11.56
C TYR A 91 1.26 -2.49 -12.73
N ILE A 92 1.78 -2.23 -13.94
CA ILE A 92 1.44 -2.98 -15.18
C ILE A 92 2.64 -3.77 -15.74
N GLY A 93 3.81 -3.74 -15.08
CA GLY A 93 5.02 -4.41 -15.53
C GLY A 93 5.15 -5.89 -15.12
N ASP A 94 6.27 -6.50 -15.53
CA ASP A 94 6.68 -7.86 -15.18
C ASP A 94 8.02 -7.91 -14.41
N SER A 95 8.67 -6.76 -14.20
CA SER A 95 9.97 -6.64 -13.54
C SER A 95 9.92 -6.82 -12.02
N ILE A 96 8.74 -6.66 -11.41
CA ILE A 96 8.54 -6.72 -9.96
C ILE A 96 7.42 -7.70 -9.66
N TYR A 97 7.65 -8.52 -8.64
CA TYR A 97 6.66 -9.47 -8.17
C TYR A 97 5.51 -8.73 -7.47
N LEU A 98 4.27 -9.04 -7.87
CA LEU A 98 3.06 -8.43 -7.30
C LEU A 98 3.00 -8.44 -5.75
N PRO A 99 3.45 -9.50 -5.03
CA PRO A 99 3.49 -9.48 -3.57
C PRO A 99 4.44 -8.45 -2.95
N SER A 100 5.45 -7.96 -3.69
CA SER A 100 6.41 -6.98 -3.20
C SER A 100 5.84 -5.56 -3.17
N LEU A 101 4.87 -5.27 -4.05
CA LEU A 101 4.25 -3.95 -4.20
C LEU A 101 3.36 -3.56 -3.02
N LEU A 102 3.20 -2.26 -2.80
CA LEU A 102 2.17 -1.73 -1.90
C LEU A 102 0.78 -2.11 -2.43
N SER A 103 -0.01 -2.79 -1.59
CA SER A 103 -1.36 -3.21 -1.94
C SER A 103 -2.38 -2.31 -1.27
N HIS A 104 -3.23 -1.69 -2.09
CA HIS A 104 -4.26 -0.73 -1.66
C HIS A 104 -5.66 -1.09 -2.19
N PRO A 105 -6.25 -2.25 -1.85
CA PRO A 105 -7.61 -2.59 -2.28
C PRO A 105 -8.61 -1.53 -1.82
N ILE A 106 -9.32 -0.93 -2.78
CA ILE A 106 -10.35 0.08 -2.54
C ILE A 106 -11.62 -0.32 -3.27
N GLU A 107 -12.72 -0.41 -2.53
CA GLU A 107 -14.03 -0.73 -3.05
C GLU A 107 -15.03 0.37 -2.71
N VAL A 108 -15.72 0.87 -3.73
CA VAL A 108 -16.87 1.75 -3.60
C VAL A 108 -18.13 0.96 -3.92
N LYS A 109 -19.00 0.79 -2.92
CA LYS A 109 -20.23 0.00 -3.02
C LYS A 109 -21.47 0.89 -3.01
N TYR A 110 -22.33 0.70 -3.99
CA TYR A 110 -23.65 1.31 -4.11
C TYR A 110 -24.75 0.25 -4.06
N SER A 111 -25.79 0.54 -3.27
CA SER A 111 -26.99 -0.28 -3.20
C SER A 111 -28.23 0.59 -3.25
N ASN A 112 -29.13 0.30 -4.20
CA ASN A 112 -30.41 0.98 -4.34
C ASN A 112 -31.56 0.08 -3.89
N TRP A 113 -32.18 0.47 -2.77
CA TRP A 113 -33.41 -0.13 -2.29
C TRP A 113 -34.57 0.85 -2.48
N PHE A 114 -35.79 0.32 -2.62
CA PHE A 114 -36.98 1.15 -2.89
C PHE A 114 -37.13 2.35 -1.94
N LEU A 115 -36.76 2.20 -0.67
CA LEU A 115 -36.90 3.24 0.37
C LEU A 115 -35.62 4.02 0.67
N LYS A 116 -34.46 3.50 0.25
CA LYS A 116 -33.16 4.09 0.58
C LYS A 116 -32.08 3.67 -0.39
N GLU A 117 -31.10 4.54 -0.60
CA GLU A 117 -29.82 4.22 -1.20
C GLU A 117 -28.72 4.21 -0.15
N THR A 118 -27.67 3.46 -0.42
CA THR A 118 -26.50 3.35 0.45
C THR A 118 -25.24 3.40 -0.39
N TYR A 119 -24.29 4.21 0.05
CA TYR A 119 -22.95 4.35 -0.52
C TYR A 119 -21.95 3.95 0.56
N THR A 120 -20.96 3.14 0.23
CA THR A 120 -19.98 2.63 1.19
C THR A 120 -18.60 2.64 0.57
N LEU A 121 -17.63 3.16 1.30
CA LEU A 121 -16.21 3.01 1.03
C LEU A 121 -15.65 1.95 1.96
N ASP A 122 -14.95 0.99 1.37
CA ASP A 122 -14.11 0.00 2.05
C ASP A 122 -12.75 0.01 1.36
N GLY A 123 -11.81 0.78 1.90
CA GLY A 123 -10.45 0.91 1.38
C GLY A 123 -9.44 0.50 2.44
N ARG A 124 -8.34 -0.11 2.02
CA ARG A 124 -7.31 -0.59 2.94
C ARG A 124 -5.94 -0.45 2.29
N PHE A 125 -4.99 0.16 2.97
CA PHE A 125 -3.57 0.05 2.64
C PHE A 125 -3.01 -1.09 3.49
N LYS A 126 -2.59 -2.17 2.82
CA LYS A 126 -2.20 -3.39 3.51
C LYS A 126 -0.90 -3.20 4.27
N SER A 127 -0.85 -3.82 5.43
CA SER A 127 0.36 -3.86 6.24
C SER A 127 1.56 -4.41 5.46
N ARG A 128 2.73 -3.84 5.72
CA ARG A 128 4.03 -4.38 5.27
C ARG A 128 4.59 -5.43 6.25
N GLU A 129 3.99 -5.61 7.42
CA GLU A 129 4.42 -6.47 8.52
C GLU A 129 5.87 -6.22 8.98
N VAL A 130 6.33 -4.96 8.95
CA VAL A 130 7.71 -4.56 9.22
C VAL A 130 8.17 -4.98 10.62
N SER A 131 7.34 -4.81 11.65
CA SER A 131 7.71 -5.24 13.02
C SER A 131 8.02 -6.73 13.13
N ASN A 132 7.36 -7.55 12.30
CA ASN A 132 7.53 -9.00 12.33
C ASN A 132 8.72 -9.45 11.50
N LYS A 133 8.99 -8.77 10.38
CA LYS A 133 10.03 -9.15 9.42
C LYS A 133 11.40 -8.56 9.78
N TYR A 134 11.44 -7.25 10.10
CA TYR A 134 12.67 -6.49 10.31
C TYR A 134 12.44 -5.27 11.23
N PRO A 135 12.24 -5.47 12.55
CA PRO A 135 11.86 -4.41 13.50
C PRO A 135 12.85 -3.24 13.66
N MET A 136 14.13 -3.42 13.32
CA MET A 136 15.10 -2.31 13.32
C MET A 136 14.80 -1.30 12.20
N VAL A 137 14.28 -1.76 11.05
CA VAL A 137 13.82 -0.87 9.98
C VAL A 137 12.58 -0.09 10.41
N GLU A 138 11.65 -0.71 11.15
CA GLU A 138 10.53 0.04 11.76
C GLU A 138 11.06 1.17 12.64
N SER A 139 12.05 0.88 13.50
CA SER A 139 12.63 1.93 14.35
C SER A 139 13.30 3.05 13.54
N MET A 140 13.94 2.70 12.42
CA MET A 140 14.53 3.66 11.47
C MET A 140 13.46 4.51 10.78
N ILE A 141 12.35 3.92 10.35
CA ILE A 141 11.25 4.65 9.70
C ILE A 141 10.57 5.61 10.69
N ILE A 142 10.41 5.19 11.95
CA ILE A 142 9.80 6.02 12.99
C ILE A 142 10.71 7.20 13.38
N ASP A 143 12.01 6.96 13.57
CA ASP A 143 13.02 7.97 13.93
C ASP A 143 14.18 7.97 12.92
N SER A 144 13.91 8.53 11.74
CA SER A 144 14.88 8.60 10.63
C SER A 144 16.06 9.53 10.92
N GLU A 145 15.92 10.45 11.90
CA GLU A 145 17.02 11.32 12.34
C GLU A 145 18.06 10.57 13.17
N ASN A 146 17.65 9.54 13.91
CA ASN A 146 18.51 8.75 14.79
C ASN A 146 18.24 7.24 14.62
N PRO A 147 18.54 6.68 13.43
CA PRO A 147 18.23 5.29 13.15
C PRO A 147 19.03 4.36 14.05
N THR A 148 18.41 3.23 14.43
CA THR A 148 19.09 2.19 15.20
C THR A 148 20.19 1.54 14.35
N ASP A 149 21.43 1.53 14.85
CA ASP A 149 22.54 0.85 14.19
C ASP A 149 22.25 -0.65 13.99
N GLY A 150 22.59 -1.17 12.82
CA GLY A 150 22.51 -2.60 12.48
C GLY A 150 21.25 -2.99 11.71
N TRP A 151 20.39 -2.04 11.33
CA TRP A 151 19.17 -2.34 10.59
C TRP A 151 19.46 -2.99 9.23
N ALA A 152 20.56 -2.62 8.55
CA ALA A 152 20.90 -3.20 7.25
C ALA A 152 21.38 -4.65 7.43
N SER A 153 22.08 -4.94 8.52
CA SER A 153 22.45 -6.32 8.86
C SER A 153 21.23 -7.20 9.15
N GLN A 154 20.19 -6.65 9.79
CA GLN A 154 18.94 -7.35 10.02
C GLN A 154 18.17 -7.61 8.72
N VAL A 155 18.16 -6.65 7.79
CA VAL A 155 17.61 -6.87 6.45
C VAL A 155 18.31 -8.03 5.76
N PHE A 156 19.64 -8.08 5.77
CA PHE A 156 20.39 -9.21 5.21
C PHE A 156 20.01 -10.55 5.85
N ASP A 157 19.96 -10.59 7.18
CA ASP A 157 19.53 -11.79 7.92
C ASP A 157 18.14 -12.24 7.46
N TYR A 158 17.17 -11.33 7.38
CA TYR A 158 15.82 -11.60 6.90
C TYR A 158 15.81 -12.14 5.46
N LEU A 159 16.45 -11.45 4.52
CA LEU A 159 16.44 -11.82 3.09
C LEU A 159 16.96 -13.24 2.88
N PHE A 160 18.08 -13.60 3.52
CA PHE A 160 18.68 -14.93 3.34
C PHE A 160 17.98 -16.03 4.13
N THR A 161 17.61 -15.78 5.39
CA THR A 161 16.93 -16.78 6.21
C THR A 161 15.55 -17.13 5.66
N GLU A 162 14.81 -16.13 5.18
CA GLU A 162 13.49 -16.32 4.60
C GLU A 162 13.57 -17.00 3.23
N THR A 163 14.55 -16.65 2.39
CA THR A 163 14.83 -17.35 1.11
C THR A 163 15.12 -18.83 1.36
N LEU A 164 16.01 -19.15 2.30
CA LEU A 164 16.32 -20.54 2.67
C LEU A 164 15.11 -21.24 3.30
N GLY A 165 14.33 -20.53 4.12
CA GLY A 165 13.14 -21.04 4.79
C GLY A 165 12.02 -21.43 3.84
N ARG A 166 11.80 -20.64 2.77
CA ARG A 166 10.78 -20.86 1.75
C ARG A 166 11.20 -21.85 0.65
N THR A 167 12.49 -22.14 0.53
CA THR A 167 12.97 -23.10 -0.47
C THR A 167 12.70 -24.55 -0.01
N PRO A 168 12.06 -25.40 -0.84
CA PRO A 168 11.65 -26.75 -0.46
C PRO A 168 12.83 -27.74 -0.49
N LEU A 169 13.76 -27.59 0.46
CA LEU A 169 14.90 -28.46 0.64
C LEU A 169 14.57 -29.64 1.56
N GLU A 170 15.35 -30.72 1.46
CA GLU A 170 15.30 -31.79 2.45
C GLU A 170 15.79 -31.27 3.81
N PHE A 171 15.18 -31.75 4.91
CA PHE A 171 15.48 -31.29 6.28
C PHE A 171 16.98 -31.26 6.60
N ASN A 172 17.73 -32.30 6.19
CA ASN A 172 19.16 -32.39 6.44
C ASN A 172 19.97 -31.37 5.61
N GLN A 173 19.55 -31.09 4.37
CA GLN A 173 20.19 -30.10 3.51
C GLN A 173 19.94 -28.69 4.05
N GLN A 174 18.69 -28.38 4.39
CA GLN A 174 18.31 -27.09 4.95
C GLN A 174 19.07 -26.79 6.25
N GLY A 175 19.15 -27.77 7.17
CA GLY A 175 19.88 -27.61 8.42
C GLY A 175 21.39 -27.38 8.21
N MET A 176 22.00 -28.08 7.26
CA MET A 176 23.43 -27.91 6.95
C MET A 176 23.72 -26.52 6.38
N VAL A 177 22.91 -26.06 5.42
CA VAL A 177 23.05 -24.73 4.81
C VAL A 177 22.78 -23.63 5.86
N ALA A 178 21.77 -23.81 6.70
CA ALA A 178 21.43 -22.84 7.74
C ALA A 178 22.56 -22.62 8.74
N ILE A 179 23.35 -23.63 9.09
CA ILE A 179 24.50 -23.47 9.98
C ILE A 179 25.54 -22.53 9.37
N GLU A 180 25.91 -22.76 8.11
CA GLU A 180 26.91 -21.94 7.43
C GLU A 180 26.41 -20.52 7.16
N LEU A 181 25.15 -20.39 6.74
CA LEU A 181 24.49 -19.10 6.55
C LEU A 181 24.48 -18.30 7.86
N ASN A 182 24.00 -18.90 8.96
CA ASN A 182 23.91 -18.23 10.25
C ASN A 182 25.30 -17.79 10.75
N ARG A 183 26.32 -18.63 10.54
CA ARG A 183 27.70 -18.30 10.88
C ARG A 183 28.16 -17.06 10.12
N TRP A 184 27.97 -17.02 8.81
CA TRP A 184 28.32 -15.86 7.98
C TRP A 184 27.54 -14.59 8.38
N LEU A 185 26.24 -14.71 8.60
CA LEU A 185 25.41 -13.57 9.03
C LEU A 185 25.86 -13.00 10.38
N HIS A 186 26.20 -13.85 11.35
CA HIS A 186 26.56 -13.40 12.70
C HIS A 186 28.03 -12.97 12.85
N GLU A 187 28.96 -13.66 12.18
CA GLU A 187 30.40 -13.41 12.30
C GLU A 187 30.90 -12.36 11.31
N ASP A 188 30.35 -12.33 10.09
CA ASP A 188 30.79 -11.40 9.05
C ASP A 188 29.81 -10.22 8.96
N ILE A 189 28.53 -10.46 8.65
CA ILE A 189 27.58 -9.37 8.31
C ILE A 189 27.22 -8.49 9.52
N ALA A 190 26.84 -9.08 10.66
CA ALA A 190 26.43 -8.34 11.86
C ALA A 190 27.55 -7.47 12.46
N THR A 191 28.80 -7.64 12.03
CA THR A 191 29.94 -6.83 12.49
C THR A 191 30.21 -5.62 11.61
N LEU A 192 29.61 -5.57 10.41
CA LEU A 192 29.76 -4.47 9.48
C LEU A 192 28.80 -3.33 9.86
N PRO A 193 29.25 -2.06 9.74
CA PRO A 193 28.34 -0.93 9.86
C PRO A 193 27.38 -0.90 8.66
N ASP A 194 26.17 -0.38 8.88
CA ASP A 194 25.12 -0.34 7.84
C ASP A 194 25.60 0.31 6.53
N SER A 195 26.40 1.38 6.61
CA SER A 195 26.97 2.03 5.43
C SER A 195 27.85 1.12 4.58
N VAL A 196 28.63 0.23 5.20
CA VAL A 196 29.46 -0.74 4.46
C VAL A 196 28.59 -1.82 3.84
N ILE A 197 27.52 -2.24 4.51
CA ILE A 197 26.57 -3.21 3.96
C ILE A 197 25.87 -2.63 2.73
N ILE A 198 25.39 -1.39 2.81
CA ILE A 198 24.73 -0.68 1.71
C ILE A 198 25.69 -0.48 0.53
N ASP A 199 26.90 0.05 0.79
CA ASP A 199 27.89 0.34 -0.26
C ASP A 199 28.37 -0.92 -1.01
N ASN A 200 28.29 -2.10 -0.37
CA ASN A 200 28.76 -3.38 -0.93
C ASN A 200 27.61 -4.39 -1.08
N PHE A 201 26.37 -3.92 -1.18
CA PHE A 201 25.17 -4.76 -1.18
C PHE A 201 25.27 -5.91 -2.19
N ASP A 202 25.60 -5.60 -3.45
CA ASP A 202 25.66 -6.59 -4.53
C ASP A 202 26.73 -7.68 -4.28
N GLU A 203 27.92 -7.30 -3.81
CA GLU A 203 28.99 -8.27 -3.51
C GLU A 203 28.60 -9.19 -2.35
N LEU A 204 28.00 -8.62 -1.30
CA LEU A 204 27.54 -9.39 -0.15
C LEU A 204 26.35 -10.29 -0.52
N LYS A 205 25.45 -9.80 -1.37
CA LYS A 205 24.33 -10.57 -1.93
C LYS A 205 24.83 -11.78 -2.69
N ASP A 206 25.73 -11.60 -3.66
CA ASP A 206 26.28 -12.69 -4.47
C ASP A 206 26.94 -13.75 -3.58
N ARG A 207 27.71 -13.32 -2.58
CA ARG A 207 28.35 -14.22 -1.61
C ARG A 207 27.33 -14.99 -0.77
N GLY A 208 26.29 -14.34 -0.29
CA GLY A 208 25.24 -15.00 0.49
C GLY A 208 24.44 -15.99 -0.35
N LEU A 209 24.15 -15.66 -1.61
CA LEU A 209 23.50 -16.57 -2.56
C LEU A 209 24.38 -17.79 -2.82
N ASP A 210 25.68 -17.61 -3.01
CA ASP A 210 26.65 -18.71 -3.12
C ASP A 210 26.61 -19.65 -1.90
N ILE A 211 26.55 -19.09 -0.68
CA ILE A 211 26.48 -19.86 0.56
C ILE A 211 25.23 -20.76 0.59
N ILE A 212 24.07 -20.25 0.15
CA ILE A 212 22.82 -21.03 0.20
C ILE A 212 22.60 -21.93 -1.03
N MET A 213 23.16 -21.56 -2.19
CA MET A 213 22.93 -22.27 -3.46
C MET A 213 23.96 -23.38 -3.69
N GLN A 214 25.26 -23.11 -3.55
CA GLN A 214 26.31 -24.10 -3.90
C GLN A 214 26.16 -25.47 -3.21
N PRO A 215 25.71 -25.56 -1.94
CA PRO A 215 25.55 -26.85 -1.27
C PRO A 215 24.29 -27.63 -1.69
N VAL A 216 23.36 -27.02 -2.43
CA VAL A 216 22.06 -27.63 -2.80
C VAL A 216 22.00 -28.00 -4.29
N PRO A 217 21.09 -28.92 -4.69
CA PRO A 217 20.94 -29.25 -6.10
C PRO A 217 20.52 -28.04 -6.95
N PRO A 218 21.08 -27.86 -8.17
CA PRO A 218 20.78 -26.73 -9.06
C PRO A 218 19.30 -26.51 -9.42
N ILE A 219 18.46 -27.53 -9.23
CA ILE A 219 17.00 -27.43 -9.44
C ILE A 219 16.34 -26.35 -8.56
N HIS A 220 16.98 -25.93 -7.47
CA HIS A 220 16.45 -24.92 -6.55
C HIS A 220 16.93 -23.50 -6.85
N TYR A 221 17.92 -23.31 -7.73
CA TYR A 221 18.61 -22.01 -7.86
C TYR A 221 17.68 -20.91 -8.38
N GLU A 222 16.90 -21.20 -9.44
CA GLU A 222 15.95 -20.24 -10.00
C GLU A 222 14.90 -19.81 -8.97
N LEU A 223 14.42 -20.75 -8.15
CA LEU A 223 13.47 -20.44 -7.08
C LEU A 223 14.10 -19.59 -5.98
N MET A 224 15.32 -19.92 -5.54
CA MET A 224 16.04 -19.15 -4.53
C MET A 224 16.32 -17.72 -5.01
N ASP A 225 16.75 -17.55 -6.26
CA ASP A 225 16.99 -16.24 -6.87
C ASP A 225 15.68 -15.42 -6.96
N SER A 226 14.60 -16.04 -7.43
CA SER A 226 13.27 -15.43 -7.50
C SER A 226 12.74 -15.00 -6.13
N LEU A 227 12.88 -15.88 -5.11
CA LEU A 227 12.46 -15.59 -3.74
C LEU A 227 13.29 -14.45 -3.14
N PHE A 228 14.61 -14.49 -3.30
CA PHE A 228 15.48 -13.42 -2.82
C PHE A 228 15.11 -12.09 -3.48
N LYS A 229 14.93 -12.08 -4.80
CA LYS A 229 14.56 -10.89 -5.55
C LYS A 229 13.20 -10.33 -5.11
N GLN A 230 12.21 -11.19 -4.89
CA GLN A 230 10.91 -10.79 -4.37
C GLN A 230 11.04 -10.09 -3.00
N LEU A 231 11.80 -10.67 -2.07
CA LEU A 231 12.00 -10.13 -0.73
C LEU A 231 12.82 -8.83 -0.76
N GLU A 232 13.83 -8.76 -1.61
CA GLU A 232 14.65 -7.57 -1.85
C GLU A 232 13.78 -6.42 -2.36
N ASP A 233 12.95 -6.66 -3.38
CA ASP A 233 12.01 -5.66 -3.90
C ASP A 233 11.03 -5.21 -2.81
N GLU A 234 10.56 -6.14 -1.96
CA GLU A 234 9.65 -5.82 -0.85
C GLU A 234 10.31 -4.89 0.17
N VAL A 235 11.55 -5.19 0.59
CA VAL A 235 12.29 -4.34 1.54
C VAL A 235 12.57 -2.98 0.92
N ARG A 236 13.07 -2.94 -0.32
CA ARG A 236 13.39 -1.68 -1.00
C ARG A 236 12.16 -0.77 -1.08
N ILE A 237 11.05 -1.28 -1.62
CA ILE A 237 9.77 -0.55 -1.68
C ILE A 237 9.33 -0.06 -0.29
N THR A 238 9.54 -0.83 0.77
CA THR A 238 9.15 -0.40 2.12
C THR A 238 10.00 0.77 2.64
N ILE A 239 11.28 0.80 2.27
CA ILE A 239 12.21 1.87 2.66
C ILE A 239 11.94 3.12 1.82
N ASP A 240 11.68 2.96 0.52
CA ASP A 240 11.38 4.06 -0.40
C ASP A 240 10.12 4.83 0.09
N LEU A 241 9.07 4.12 0.52
CA LEU A 241 7.83 4.69 1.10
C LEU A 241 8.02 5.59 2.35
N MET A 242 9.22 5.67 2.93
CA MET A 242 9.47 6.37 4.19
C MET A 242 9.26 7.88 4.10
N ASP A 243 9.51 8.46 2.93
CA ASP A 243 9.47 9.90 2.71
C ASP A 243 8.17 10.36 2.02
N ASP A 244 7.21 9.43 1.83
CA ASP A 244 5.92 9.64 1.20
C ASP A 244 4.80 10.08 2.15
N ASP A 245 4.05 11.07 1.69
CA ASP A 245 2.84 11.56 2.34
C ASP A 245 1.61 11.25 1.49
N PHE A 246 0.58 10.69 2.12
CA PHE A 246 -0.66 10.32 1.45
C PHE A 246 -1.85 11.12 1.95
N GLU A 247 -2.66 11.62 1.01
CA GLU A 247 -4.00 12.14 1.24
C GLU A 247 -5.01 11.27 0.49
N PHE A 248 -6.00 10.73 1.19
CA PHE A 248 -7.16 10.10 0.56
C PHE A 248 -8.41 10.92 0.85
N SER A 249 -9.22 11.16 -0.18
CA SER A 249 -10.49 11.85 -0.01
C SER A 249 -11.61 11.24 -0.85
N ILE A 250 -12.83 11.35 -0.32
CA ILE A 250 -14.03 10.87 -1.01
C ILE A 250 -15.22 11.79 -0.76
N THR A 251 -15.95 12.12 -1.83
CA THR A 251 -17.24 12.81 -1.78
C THR A 251 -18.37 11.79 -1.92
N LEU A 252 -19.22 11.70 -0.89
CA LEU A 252 -20.33 10.73 -0.84
C LEU A 252 -21.70 11.43 -0.89
N PRO A 253 -22.64 10.99 -1.74
CA PRO A 253 -24.01 11.48 -1.73
C PRO A 253 -24.76 11.10 -0.45
N GLY A 254 -25.81 11.86 -0.12
CA GLY A 254 -26.72 11.56 0.99
C GLY A 254 -26.21 12.03 2.35
N GLU A 255 -26.80 11.49 3.41
CA GLU A 255 -26.45 11.80 4.79
C GLU A 255 -25.39 10.81 5.29
N LEU A 256 -24.30 11.33 5.84
CA LEU A 256 -23.22 10.52 6.42
C LEU A 256 -23.74 9.72 7.62
N VAL A 257 -23.54 8.40 7.60
CA VAL A 257 -23.96 7.48 8.67
C VAL A 257 -22.79 7.13 9.57
N SER A 258 -21.62 6.83 9.01
CA SER A 258 -20.42 6.49 9.76
C SER A 258 -19.18 6.76 8.93
N THR A 259 -18.08 7.13 9.59
CA THR A 259 -16.76 7.28 8.97
C THR A 259 -15.66 7.12 10.01
N ASN A 260 -14.46 6.74 9.59
CA ASN A 260 -13.24 6.88 10.38
C ASN A 260 -12.29 7.94 9.80
N ALA A 261 -12.78 8.85 8.94
CA ALA A 261 -12.01 9.97 8.40
C ALA A 261 -11.49 10.90 9.50
N ASP A 262 -10.29 11.44 9.29
CA ASP A 262 -9.66 12.43 10.18
C ASP A 262 -10.44 13.74 10.18
N THR A 263 -10.90 14.16 8.99
CA THR A 263 -11.68 15.38 8.84
C THR A 263 -12.81 15.24 7.82
N THR A 264 -13.79 16.13 7.93
CA THR A 264 -14.95 16.20 7.01
C THR A 264 -15.23 17.66 6.65
N ARG A 265 -15.39 17.95 5.36
CA ARG A 265 -15.77 19.27 4.84
C ARG A 265 -16.95 19.12 3.89
N GLY A 266 -18.14 19.49 4.36
CA GLY A 266 -19.38 19.24 3.61
C GLY A 266 -19.66 17.74 3.51
N ASP A 267 -19.76 17.25 2.28
CA ASP A 267 -19.96 15.83 1.91
C ASP A 267 -18.65 15.10 1.60
N THR A 268 -17.51 15.77 1.76
CA THR A 268 -16.18 15.23 1.46
C THR A 268 -15.44 14.85 2.74
N LEU A 269 -14.92 13.63 2.76
CA LEU A 269 -14.17 13.02 3.88
C LEU A 269 -12.69 12.95 3.50
N PHE A 270 -11.80 13.13 4.49
CA PHE A 270 -10.35 13.17 4.28
C PHE A 270 -9.60 12.30 5.29
N TRP A 271 -8.60 11.58 4.81
CA TRP A 271 -7.62 10.83 5.58
C TRP A 271 -6.22 11.27 5.20
N TYR A 272 -5.34 11.38 6.18
CA TYR A 272 -3.92 11.70 6.01
C TYR A 272 -3.10 10.62 6.68
N TYR A 273 -2.16 10.03 5.94
CA TYR A 273 -1.38 8.89 6.43
C TYR A 273 -0.03 8.82 5.73
N SER A 274 0.88 8.08 6.33
CA SER A 274 2.22 7.77 5.81
C SER A 274 2.48 6.27 5.98
N VAL A 275 3.63 5.78 5.53
CA VAL A 275 4.03 4.38 5.77
C VAL A 275 3.96 3.99 7.24
N LYS A 276 4.19 4.95 8.16
CA LYS A 276 4.15 4.75 9.62
C LYS A 276 2.81 4.21 10.10
N ASP A 277 1.72 4.53 9.40
CA ASP A 277 0.36 4.13 9.75
C ASP A 277 0.00 2.72 9.26
N PHE A 278 0.82 2.12 8.38
CA PHE A 278 0.62 0.77 7.86
C PHE A 278 1.88 -0.11 7.86
N LEU A 279 2.83 0.15 8.76
CA LEU A 279 4.00 -0.71 8.94
C LEU A 279 3.62 -2.13 9.34
N SER A 280 2.74 -2.27 10.33
CA SER A 280 2.45 -3.58 10.99
C SER A 280 0.98 -3.92 11.12
N ASP A 281 0.10 -2.94 10.90
CA ASP A 281 -1.34 -3.13 10.78
C ASP A 281 -1.83 -2.53 9.45
N ASP A 282 -3.01 -2.91 8.98
CA ASP A 282 -3.61 -2.28 7.81
C ASP A 282 -4.10 -0.87 8.16
N PHE A 283 -3.84 0.11 7.30
CA PHE A 283 -4.51 1.41 7.40
C PHE A 283 -5.89 1.33 6.71
N ILE A 284 -6.95 1.55 7.48
CA ILE A 284 -8.33 1.32 7.04
C ILE A 284 -8.99 2.66 6.68
N LEU A 285 -9.61 2.71 5.50
CA LEU A 285 -10.47 3.79 5.02
C LEU A 285 -11.91 3.27 5.01
N SER A 286 -12.78 3.83 5.85
CA SER A 286 -14.17 3.37 5.95
C SER A 286 -15.14 4.53 6.03
N ALA A 287 -16.15 4.50 5.17
CA ALA A 287 -17.23 5.48 5.21
C ALA A 287 -18.53 4.88 4.71
N LYS A 288 -19.65 5.39 5.21
CA LYS A 288 -20.99 5.01 4.78
C LYS A 288 -21.91 6.21 4.80
N SER A 289 -22.65 6.43 3.72
CA SER A 289 -23.74 7.40 3.66
C SER A 289 -25.03 6.75 3.15
N GLU A 290 -26.17 7.36 3.48
CA GLU A 290 -27.48 6.89 3.07
C GLU A 290 -28.34 8.04 2.52
N GLN A 291 -29.08 7.78 1.45
CA GLN A 291 -30.09 8.69 0.93
C GLN A 291 -31.46 8.06 1.12
N SER A 292 -32.25 8.59 2.06
CA SER A 292 -33.60 8.10 2.33
C SER A 292 -34.64 8.75 1.42
N TYR A 293 -35.75 8.03 1.16
CA TYR A 293 -36.88 8.51 0.36
C TYR A 293 -38.17 8.64 1.19
N PRO A 294 -38.34 9.70 2.01
CA PRO A 294 -39.49 9.87 2.92
C PRO A 294 -40.86 9.77 2.24
N SER A 295 -41.00 10.26 1.00
CA SER A 295 -42.25 10.17 0.25
C SER A 295 -42.65 8.72 -0.06
N ARG A 296 -41.67 7.87 -0.39
CA ARG A 296 -41.90 6.43 -0.63
C ARG A 296 -42.22 5.71 0.67
N ILE A 297 -41.56 6.09 1.77
CA ILE A 297 -41.87 5.58 3.12
C ILE A 297 -43.32 5.91 3.51
N LYS A 298 -43.73 7.18 3.39
CA LYS A 298 -45.11 7.62 3.68
C LYS A 298 -46.13 6.88 2.81
N GLY A 299 -45.85 6.70 1.52
CA GLY A 299 -46.70 5.94 0.60
C GLY A 299 -46.88 4.48 1.04
N MET A 300 -45.80 3.80 1.42
CA MET A 300 -45.84 2.42 1.91
C MET A 300 -46.65 2.28 3.20
N VAL A 301 -46.49 3.23 4.14
CA VAL A 301 -47.26 3.25 5.40
C VAL A 301 -48.76 3.41 5.11
N LEU A 302 -49.14 4.31 4.20
CA LEU A 302 -50.54 4.49 3.80
C LEU A 302 -51.11 3.23 3.12
N LEU A 303 -50.32 2.58 2.27
CA LEU A 303 -50.71 1.32 1.61
C LEU A 303 -50.96 0.21 2.63
N LEU A 304 -50.07 0.04 3.61
CA LEU A 304 -50.23 -0.92 4.69
C LEU A 304 -51.48 -0.65 5.53
N LEU A 305 -51.73 0.60 5.89
CA LEU A 305 -52.94 1.01 6.62
C LEU A 305 -54.22 0.70 5.83
N ALA A 306 -54.25 0.99 4.54
CA ALA A 306 -55.38 0.68 3.67
C ALA A 306 -55.63 -0.84 3.57
N LEU A 307 -54.57 -1.64 3.48
CA LEU A 307 -54.64 -3.09 3.38
C LEU A 307 -55.16 -3.72 4.69
N LEU A 308 -54.69 -3.24 5.84
CA LEU A 308 -55.20 -3.65 7.16
C LEU A 308 -56.68 -3.29 7.35
N LEU A 309 -57.09 -2.08 6.94
CA LEU A 309 -58.49 -1.67 6.97
C LEU A 309 -59.36 -2.53 6.05
N GLY A 310 -58.88 -2.83 4.83
CA GLY A 310 -59.57 -3.71 3.88
C GLY A 310 -59.76 -5.13 4.42
N LEU A 311 -58.73 -5.72 5.01
CA LEU A 311 -58.79 -7.03 5.67
C LEU A 311 -59.76 -7.03 6.86
N PHE A 312 -59.76 -5.97 7.66
CA PHE A 312 -60.69 -5.82 8.78
C PHE A 312 -62.15 -5.76 8.32
N ILE A 313 -62.43 -5.01 7.26
CA ILE A 313 -63.78 -4.92 6.66
C ILE A 313 -64.17 -6.27 6.05
N TRP A 314 -63.28 -6.94 5.32
CA TRP A 314 -63.55 -8.25 4.73
C TRP A 314 -63.88 -9.31 5.79
N ARG A 315 -63.10 -9.36 6.88
CA ARG A 315 -63.33 -10.27 8.01
C ARG A 315 -64.63 -9.98 8.75
N ARG A 316 -65.12 -8.73 8.75
CA ARG A 316 -66.41 -8.37 9.36
C ARG A 316 -67.59 -8.77 8.48
N ASN A 317 -67.38 -8.87 7.17
CA ASN A 317 -68.41 -9.19 6.18
C ASN A 317 -68.43 -10.68 5.76
N SER A 318 -67.49 -11.50 6.24
CA SER A 318 -67.50 -12.98 6.15
C SER A 318 -67.91 -13.58 7.49
#